data_AF-A0A534NTB5-F1
#
_entry.id   AF-A0A534NTB5-F1
#
_cell.length_a   1.000
_cell.length_b   1.000
_cell.length_c   1.000
_cell.angle_alpha   90.00
_cell.angle_beta   90.00
_cell.angle_gamma   90.00
#
_symmetry.space_group_name_H-M   'P 1'
#
loop_
_entity.id
_entity.type
_entity.pdbx_description
1 polymer ?
#
loop_
_entity_poly.entity_id
_entity_poly.type
_entity_poly.pdbx_seq_one_letter_code
_entity_poly.pdbx_strand_id
1 'polypeptide(L)'
;MAIRLHELHPTLIHAPLGLLPVAAGLDLVCALKHDRFLDHTARTLWSLGTLGGLAAGATGLAASQEVKITDQNVEQAMLIHGLGNVIVTLGAASMLGFRAKHRPTITSAFVALGAVAATLFTGWLGGELVYARGVGVKRMAAAQGEGVKDSPELVTRESPSRFLKDVANGFVWAMRGAKKVATGEERLTRRALSLGA
;
A
#
# COMPACT_ATOMS: atom_id res chain seq x y z
N MET A 1 3.43 0.32 25.76
CA MET A 1 2.47 1.21 25.04
C MET A 1 1.55 0.30 24.25
N ALA A 2 0.24 0.58 24.24
CA ALA A 2 -0.69 -0.16 23.40
C ALA A 2 -0.51 0.26 21.92
N ILE A 3 -0.59 -0.71 21.01
CA ILE A 3 -0.60 -0.45 19.56
C ILE A 3 -1.87 0.33 19.22
N ARG A 4 -1.80 1.26 18.29
CA ARG A 4 -2.94 2.05 17.78
C ARG A 4 -3.34 1.64 16.36
N LEU A 5 -4.57 1.97 15.95
CA LEU A 5 -5.08 1.56 14.63
C LEU A 5 -4.23 2.09 13.47
N HIS A 6 -3.83 3.36 13.48
CA HIS A 6 -2.97 3.94 12.42
C HIS A 6 -1.59 3.26 12.30
N GLU A 7 -1.14 2.56 13.34
CA GLU A 7 0.14 1.84 13.34
C GLU A 7 0.02 0.47 12.65
N LEU A 8 -1.20 -0.04 12.43
CA LEU A 8 -1.41 -1.32 11.73
C LEU A 8 -0.91 -1.26 10.28
N HIS A 9 -1.17 -0.18 9.56
CA HIS A 9 -0.74 -0.04 8.18
C HIS A 9 0.78 -0.17 8.02
N PRO A 10 1.62 0.66 8.67
CA PRO A 10 3.08 0.51 8.58
C PRO A 10 3.59 -0.81 9.17
N THR A 11 2.83 -1.48 10.05
CA THR A 11 3.17 -2.83 10.52
C THR A 11 2.98 -3.86 9.40
N LEU A 12 1.84 -3.82 8.70
CA LEU A 12 1.44 -4.86 7.75
C LEU A 12 2.06 -4.73 6.36
N ILE A 13 2.52 -3.54 5.94
CA ILE A 13 3.14 -3.32 4.62
C ILE A 13 4.38 -4.18 4.36
N HIS A 14 5.07 -4.67 5.40
CA HIS A 14 6.25 -5.51 5.25
C HIS A 14 5.93 -6.83 4.53
N ALA A 15 4.72 -7.36 4.71
CA ALA A 15 4.29 -8.59 4.04
C ALA A 15 4.25 -8.44 2.51
N PRO A 16 3.44 -7.53 1.91
CA PRO A 16 3.44 -7.35 0.46
C PRO A 16 4.79 -6.85 -0.08
N LEU A 17 5.50 -5.98 0.64
CA LEU A 17 6.81 -5.47 0.22
C LEU A 17 7.89 -6.56 0.14
N GLY A 18 7.86 -7.55 1.02
CA GLY A 18 8.81 -8.66 1.01
C GLY A 18 8.38 -9.82 0.12
N LEU A 19 7.12 -10.25 0.23
CA LEU A 19 6.66 -11.50 -0.38
C LEU A 19 6.45 -11.39 -1.88
N LEU A 20 5.89 -10.27 -2.38
CA LEU A 20 5.60 -10.11 -3.80
C LEU A 20 6.87 -10.04 -4.66
N PRO A 21 7.93 -9.29 -4.28
CA PRO A 21 9.18 -9.30 -5.04
C PRO A 21 9.88 -10.65 -5.05
N VAL A 22 9.87 -11.36 -3.92
CA VAL A 22 10.44 -12.71 -3.86
C VAL A 22 9.64 -13.68 -4.74
N ALA A 23 8.30 -13.60 -4.72
CA ALA A 23 7.46 -14.42 -5.59
C ALA A 23 7.77 -14.17 -7.09
N ALA A 24 7.89 -12.91 -7.49
CA ALA A 24 8.26 -12.51 -8.86
C ALA A 24 9.66 -13.02 -9.26
N GLY A 25 10.64 -12.94 -8.35
CA GLY A 25 11.99 -13.47 -8.58
C GLY A 25 12.00 -15.00 -8.74
N LEU A 26 11.23 -15.72 -7.92
CA LEU A 26 11.07 -17.16 -8.05
C LEU A 26 10.38 -17.53 -9.38
N ASP A 27 9.38 -16.77 -9.82
CA ASP A 27 8.75 -16.98 -11.12
C ASP A 27 9.75 -16.85 -12.28
N LEU A 28 10.68 -15.89 -12.21
CA LEU A 28 11.76 -15.77 -13.20
C LEU A 28 12.68 -17.00 -13.19
N VAL A 29 13.12 -17.45 -12.01
CA VAL A 29 13.97 -18.64 -11.91
C VAL A 29 13.24 -19.89 -12.43
N CYS A 30 11.95 -20.03 -12.12
CA CYS A 30 11.11 -21.13 -12.61
C CYS A 30 10.92 -21.11 -14.12
N ALA A 31 10.78 -19.91 -14.71
CA ALA A 31 10.66 -19.75 -16.15
C ALA A 31 11.93 -20.22 -16.89
N LEU A 32 13.10 -20.18 -16.25
CA LEU A 32 14.38 -20.61 -16.82
C LEU A 32 14.73 -22.07 -16.52
N LYS A 33 14.44 -22.56 -15.31
CA LYS A 33 14.93 -23.86 -14.81
C LYS A 33 13.85 -24.94 -14.68
N HIS A 34 12.57 -24.58 -14.81
CA HIS A 34 11.42 -25.50 -14.67
C HIS A 34 11.41 -26.34 -13.38
N ASP A 35 11.76 -25.71 -12.25
CA ASP A 35 11.75 -26.35 -10.94
C ASP A 35 10.34 -26.35 -10.30
N ARG A 36 9.84 -27.53 -9.91
CA ARG A 36 8.49 -27.69 -9.33
C ARG A 36 8.38 -27.18 -7.89
N PHE A 37 9.45 -27.27 -7.10
CA PHE A 37 9.45 -26.79 -5.73
C PHE A 37 9.36 -25.26 -5.72
N LEU A 38 10.23 -24.60 -6.50
CA LEU A 38 10.22 -23.14 -6.64
C LEU A 38 8.88 -22.63 -7.20
N ASP A 39 8.26 -23.36 -8.15
CA ASP A 39 6.96 -23.01 -8.72
C ASP A 39 5.83 -23.09 -7.66
N HIS A 40 5.88 -24.08 -6.77
CA HIS A 40 4.97 -24.16 -5.63
C HIS A 40 5.21 -23.04 -4.61
N THR A 41 6.47 -22.80 -4.23
CA THR A 41 6.85 -21.72 -3.31
C THR A 41 6.41 -20.35 -3.84
N ALA A 42 6.65 -20.06 -5.12
CA ALA A 42 6.25 -18.80 -5.75
C ALA A 42 4.73 -18.56 -5.65
N ARG A 43 3.91 -19.59 -5.92
CA ARG A 43 2.44 -19.51 -5.78
C ARG A 43 2.02 -19.22 -4.34
N THR A 44 2.65 -19.88 -3.37
CA THR A 44 2.38 -19.64 -1.95
C THR A 44 2.72 -18.21 -1.55
N LEU A 45 3.86 -17.68 -2.03
CA LEU A 45 4.25 -16.30 -1.75
C LEU A 45 3.35 -15.28 -2.46
N TRP A 46 2.87 -15.54 -3.68
CA TRP A 46 1.85 -14.71 -4.32
C TRP A 46 0.56 -14.67 -3.50
N SER A 47 0.13 -15.81 -2.95
CA SER A 47 -1.06 -15.89 -2.10
C SER A 47 -0.89 -15.08 -0.81
N LEU A 48 0.18 -15.35 -0.05
CA LEU A 48 0.46 -14.66 1.21
C LEU A 48 0.72 -13.16 1.01
N GLY A 49 1.47 -12.80 -0.04
CA GLY A 49 1.73 -11.40 -0.40
C GLY A 49 0.46 -10.66 -0.81
N THR A 50 -0.45 -11.30 -1.54
CA THR A 50 -1.75 -10.71 -1.91
C THR A 50 -2.64 -10.51 -0.68
N LEU A 51 -2.72 -11.50 0.22
CA LEU A 51 -3.46 -11.37 1.48
C LEU A 51 -2.87 -10.25 2.36
N GLY A 52 -1.55 -10.18 2.46
CA GLY A 52 -0.84 -9.10 3.15
C GLY A 52 -1.12 -7.73 2.51
N GLY A 53 -1.16 -7.65 1.19
CA GLY A 53 -1.52 -6.43 0.44
C GLY A 53 -2.95 -5.98 0.72
N LEU A 54 -3.91 -6.89 0.75
CA LEU A 54 -5.30 -6.60 1.10
C LEU A 54 -5.43 -6.10 2.54
N ALA A 55 -4.74 -6.74 3.49
CA ALA A 55 -4.75 -6.34 4.90
C ALA A 55 -4.07 -4.97 5.12
N ALA A 56 -2.93 -4.74 4.45
CA ALA A 56 -2.24 -3.46 4.46
C ALA A 56 -3.07 -2.35 3.79
N GLY A 57 -3.76 -2.65 2.70
CA GLY A 57 -4.66 -1.71 2.01
C GLY A 57 -5.84 -1.31 2.89
N ALA A 58 -6.52 -2.27 3.52
CA ALA A 58 -7.61 -2.00 4.45
C ALA A 58 -7.15 -1.14 5.63
N THR A 59 -6.05 -1.50 6.27
CA THR A 59 -5.50 -0.71 7.39
C THR A 59 -4.96 0.65 6.94
N GLY A 60 -4.51 0.79 5.69
CA GLY A 60 -4.12 2.07 5.10
C GLY A 60 -5.31 3.01 4.85
N LEU A 61 -6.45 2.46 4.41
CA LEU A 61 -7.69 3.24 4.30
C LEU A 61 -8.13 3.76 5.66
N ALA A 62 -8.09 2.94 6.71
CA ALA A 62 -8.37 3.40 8.07
C ALA A 62 -7.38 4.49 8.51
N ALA A 63 -6.07 4.23 8.38
CA ALA A 63 -5.02 5.16 8.77
C ALA A 63 -5.14 6.53 8.07
N SER A 64 -5.61 6.60 6.82
CA SER A 64 -5.85 7.86 6.10
C SER A 64 -6.83 8.81 6.81
N GLN A 65 -7.71 8.28 7.67
CA GLN A 65 -8.69 9.05 8.43
C GLN A 65 -8.20 9.41 9.85
N GLU A 66 -7.11 8.79 10.28
CA GLU A 66 -6.53 8.95 11.61
C GLU A 66 -5.33 9.91 11.60
N VAL A 67 -4.83 10.25 10.42
CA VAL A 67 -3.76 11.24 10.22
C VAL A 67 -4.30 12.66 10.14
N LYS A 68 -3.44 13.61 10.48
CA LYS A 68 -3.66 15.05 10.28
C LYS A 68 -2.84 15.47 9.06
N ILE A 69 -3.53 15.96 8.03
CA ILE A 69 -2.94 16.52 6.82
C ILE A 69 -3.40 17.98 6.67
N THR A 70 -2.49 18.87 6.32
CA THR A 70 -2.69 20.33 6.21
C THR A 70 -2.12 20.88 4.90
N ASP A 71 -1.15 20.20 4.29
CA ASP A 71 -0.57 20.53 2.99
C ASP A 71 -1.23 19.71 1.87
N GLN A 72 -1.75 20.40 0.84
CA GLN A 72 -2.38 19.77 -0.31
C GLN A 72 -1.44 18.81 -1.07
N ASN A 73 -0.14 19.09 -1.15
CA ASN A 73 0.80 18.21 -1.83
C ASN A 73 0.97 16.89 -1.08
N VAL A 74 0.88 16.92 0.25
CA VAL A 74 0.91 15.72 1.11
C VAL A 74 -0.38 14.91 0.93
N GLU A 75 -1.53 15.58 0.84
CA GLU A 75 -2.81 14.91 0.54
C GLU A 75 -2.77 14.23 -0.84
N GLN A 76 -2.25 14.92 -1.87
CA GLN A 76 -2.07 14.36 -3.21
C GLN A 76 -1.10 13.17 -3.20
N ALA A 77 0.03 13.27 -2.48
CA ALA A 77 0.98 12.18 -2.33
C ALA A 77 0.35 10.95 -1.67
N MET A 78 -0.45 11.17 -0.62
CA MET A 78 -1.21 10.11 0.06
C MET A 78 -2.21 9.44 -0.89
N LEU A 79 -2.90 10.22 -1.74
CA LEU A 79 -3.82 9.70 -2.74
C LEU A 79 -3.08 8.87 -3.81
N ILE A 80 -1.97 9.37 -4.36
CA ILE A 80 -1.15 8.67 -5.35
C ILE A 80 -0.63 7.35 -4.77
N HIS A 81 -0.12 7.39 -3.53
CA HIS A 81 0.33 6.21 -2.81
C HIS A 81 -0.78 5.17 -2.66
N GLY A 82 -1.96 5.59 -2.19
CA GLY A 82 -3.12 4.71 -2.02
C GLY A 82 -3.60 4.08 -3.34
N LEU A 83 -3.78 4.88 -4.39
CA LEU A 83 -4.20 4.39 -5.71
C LEU A 83 -3.14 3.46 -6.34
N GLY A 84 -1.86 3.78 -6.20
CA GLY A 84 -0.77 2.92 -6.65
C GLY A 84 -0.80 1.55 -5.96
N ASN A 85 -1.06 1.51 -4.65
CA ASN A 85 -1.18 0.26 -3.92
C ASN A 85 -2.42 -0.56 -4.30
N VAL A 86 -3.51 0.09 -4.72
CA VAL A 86 -4.66 -0.62 -5.31
C VAL A 86 -4.23 -1.32 -6.60
N ILE A 87 -3.51 -0.62 -7.49
CA ILE A 87 -3.00 -1.21 -8.74
C ILE A 87 -2.07 -2.39 -8.46
N VAL A 88 -1.12 -2.23 -7.53
CA VAL A 88 -0.20 -3.30 -7.11
C VAL A 88 -0.97 -4.51 -6.57
N THR A 89 -1.96 -4.30 -5.69
CA THR A 89 -2.73 -5.38 -5.07
C THR A 89 -3.59 -6.12 -6.09
N LEU A 90 -4.27 -5.39 -6.99
CA LEU A 90 -5.03 -5.98 -8.10
C LEU A 90 -4.13 -6.73 -9.08
N GLY A 91 -2.94 -6.20 -9.37
CA GLY A 91 -1.92 -6.88 -10.17
C GLY A 91 -1.46 -8.19 -9.53
N ALA A 92 -1.20 -8.18 -8.22
CA ALA A 92 -0.82 -9.37 -7.46
C ALA A 92 -1.95 -10.42 -7.45
N ALA A 93 -3.20 -10.01 -7.20
CA ALA A 93 -4.36 -10.90 -7.27
C ALA A 93 -4.57 -11.48 -8.68
N SER A 94 -4.37 -10.66 -9.72
CA SER A 94 -4.47 -11.11 -11.12
C SER A 94 -3.37 -12.10 -11.46
N MET A 95 -2.13 -11.86 -11.01
CA MET A 95 -1.01 -12.78 -11.17
C MET A 95 -1.27 -14.09 -10.42
N LEU A 96 -1.77 -14.03 -9.18
CA LEU A 96 -2.17 -15.21 -8.43
C LEU A 96 -3.23 -16.04 -9.18
N GLY A 97 -4.26 -15.39 -9.72
CA GLY A 97 -5.29 -16.04 -10.54
C GLY A 97 -4.72 -16.68 -11.81
N PHE A 98 -3.78 -16.01 -12.48
CA PHE A 98 -3.05 -16.57 -13.62
C PHE A 98 -2.23 -17.80 -13.23
N ARG A 99 -1.43 -17.69 -12.15
CA ARG A 99 -0.53 -18.74 -11.64
C ARG A 99 -1.26 -19.96 -11.08
N ALA A 100 -2.54 -19.83 -10.74
CA ALA A 100 -3.39 -20.96 -10.36
C ALA A 100 -3.59 -21.97 -11.51
N LYS A 101 -3.50 -21.52 -12.77
CA LYS A 101 -3.72 -22.36 -13.96
C LYS A 101 -2.48 -22.51 -14.84
N HIS A 102 -1.49 -21.63 -14.69
CA HIS A 102 -0.36 -21.53 -15.60
C HIS A 102 0.99 -21.56 -14.86
N ARG A 103 1.97 -22.18 -15.49
CA ARG A 103 3.39 -22.06 -15.10
C ARG A 103 3.93 -20.67 -15.48
N PRO A 104 4.97 -20.16 -14.80
CA PRO A 104 5.51 -18.86 -15.13
C PRO A 104 6.28 -18.97 -16.45
N THR A 105 6.09 -17.99 -17.31
CA THR A 105 6.88 -17.79 -18.53
C THR A 105 7.84 -16.63 -18.30
N ILE A 106 8.83 -16.47 -19.19
CA ILE A 106 9.72 -15.31 -19.15
C ILE A 106 8.90 -14.01 -19.22
N THR A 107 7.87 -13.97 -20.08
CA THR A 107 6.97 -12.82 -20.21
C THR A 107 6.21 -12.55 -18.90
N SER A 108 5.59 -13.55 -18.29
CA SER A 108 4.85 -13.33 -17.03
C SER A 108 5.77 -12.92 -15.89
N ALA A 109 7.00 -13.44 -15.86
CA ALA A 109 8.01 -13.04 -14.88
C ALA A 109 8.43 -11.57 -15.04
N PHE A 110 8.64 -11.09 -16.27
CA PHE A 110 8.93 -9.67 -16.49
C PHE A 110 7.75 -8.76 -16.16
N VAL A 111 6.52 -9.18 -16.42
CA VAL A 111 5.31 -8.46 -15.97
C VAL A 111 5.29 -8.37 -14.44
N ALA A 112 5.58 -9.47 -13.75
CA ALA A 112 5.67 -9.49 -12.28
C ALA A 112 6.76 -8.55 -11.77
N LEU A 113 7.95 -8.53 -12.39
CA LEU A 113 9.04 -7.62 -12.03
C LEU A 113 8.69 -6.15 -12.30
N GLY A 114 7.91 -5.85 -13.34
CA GLY A 114 7.34 -4.52 -13.56
C GLY A 114 6.42 -4.10 -12.42
N ALA A 115 5.58 -5.01 -11.92
CA ALA A 115 4.75 -4.77 -10.74
C ALA A 115 5.57 -4.58 -9.45
N VAL A 116 6.73 -5.23 -9.33
CA VAL A 116 7.69 -4.98 -8.25
C VAL A 116 8.21 -3.54 -8.30
N ALA A 117 8.54 -3.02 -9.48
CA ALA A 117 8.95 -1.63 -9.60
C ALA A 117 7.86 -0.65 -9.12
N ALA A 118 6.58 -0.92 -9.46
CA ALA A 118 5.45 -0.15 -8.93
C ALA A 118 5.32 -0.25 -7.40
N THR A 119 5.53 -1.45 -6.85
CA THR A 119 5.53 -1.69 -5.39
C THR A 119 6.63 -0.91 -4.67
N LEU A 120 7.83 -0.88 -5.25
CA LEU A 120 8.96 -0.11 -4.70
C LEU A 120 8.70 1.40 -4.78
N PHE A 121 8.12 1.87 -5.89
CA PHE A 121 7.74 3.27 -6.05
C PHE A 121 6.70 3.71 -5.01
N THR A 122 5.63 2.94 -4.81
CA THR A 122 4.62 3.30 -3.79
C THR A 122 5.18 3.18 -2.38
N GLY A 123 6.05 2.19 -2.13
CA GLY A 123 6.78 2.07 -0.86
C GLY A 123 7.67 3.29 -0.56
N TRP A 124 8.43 3.77 -1.56
CA TRP A 124 9.21 4.98 -1.44
C TRP A 124 8.34 6.21 -1.15
N LEU A 125 7.23 6.38 -1.86
CA LEU A 125 6.29 7.50 -1.62
C LEU A 125 5.67 7.44 -0.22
N GLY A 126 5.39 6.23 0.29
CA GLY A 126 4.98 6.01 1.68
C GLY A 126 6.08 6.44 2.66
N GLY A 127 7.34 6.15 2.33
CA GLY A 127 8.51 6.63 3.07
C GLY A 127 8.61 8.16 3.08
N GLU A 128 8.44 8.83 1.95
CA GLU A 128 8.41 10.31 1.86
C GLU A 128 7.35 10.91 2.79
N LEU A 129 6.13 10.35 2.80
CA LEU A 129 5.05 10.81 3.69
C LEU A 129 5.46 10.75 5.17
N VAL A 130 6.13 9.67 5.58
CA VAL A 130 6.54 9.48 6.98
C VAL A 130 7.79 10.27 7.32
N TYR A 131 8.86 10.15 6.53
CA TYR A 131 10.19 10.67 6.87
C TYR A 131 10.34 12.15 6.55
N ALA A 132 9.78 12.63 5.44
CA ALA A 132 9.89 14.04 5.07
C ALA A 132 8.84 14.90 5.78
N ARG A 133 7.63 14.35 6.00
CA ARG A 133 6.46 15.11 6.47
C ARG A 133 5.88 14.63 7.78
N GLY A 134 6.36 13.53 8.37
CA GLY A 134 5.89 13.08 9.67
C GLY A 134 4.47 12.52 9.69
N VAL A 135 3.89 12.17 8.55
CA VAL A 135 2.53 11.59 8.48
C VAL A 135 2.47 10.31 9.33
N GLY A 136 1.45 10.22 10.19
CA GLY A 136 1.32 9.09 11.12
C GLY A 136 2.28 9.11 12.31
N VAL A 137 3.14 10.13 12.46
CA VAL A 137 4.05 10.27 13.60
C VAL A 137 3.47 11.25 14.61
N LYS A 138 3.08 10.75 15.79
CA LYS A 138 2.37 11.55 16.82
C LYS A 138 3.08 12.87 17.20
N ARG A 139 4.40 12.85 17.36
CA ARG A 139 5.16 14.06 17.76
C ARG A 139 5.23 15.12 16.65
N MET A 140 5.00 14.74 15.40
CA MET A 140 5.10 15.66 14.25
C MET A 140 3.87 16.54 14.08
N ALA A 141 2.70 16.12 14.59
CA ALA A 141 1.46 16.90 14.44
C ALA A 141 1.56 18.33 15.03
N ALA A 142 2.37 18.49 16.09
CA ALA A 142 2.67 19.77 16.71
C ALA A 142 3.89 20.47 16.07
N ALA A 143 4.86 19.72 15.54
CA ALA A 143 6.12 20.26 15.03
C ALA A 143 6.07 20.68 13.56
N GLN A 144 5.33 19.97 12.72
CA GLN A 144 5.29 20.14 11.26
C GLN A 144 3.86 20.29 10.71
N GLY A 145 2.85 20.38 11.57
CA GLY A 145 1.45 20.46 11.17
C GLY A 145 0.83 19.10 10.84
N GLU A 146 1.60 18.20 10.23
CA GLU A 146 1.20 16.83 9.87
C GLU A 146 1.54 15.81 10.94
N GLY A 147 0.71 14.76 11.07
CA GLY A 147 0.96 13.69 12.02
C GLY A 147 -0.28 12.86 12.30
N VAL A 148 -0.55 12.56 13.57
CA VAL A 148 -1.74 11.80 14.01
C VAL A 148 -2.78 12.77 14.55
N LYS A 149 -4.05 12.61 14.15
CA LYS A 149 -5.19 13.39 14.64
C LYS A 149 -5.90 12.68 15.79
N ASP A 150 -6.54 11.55 15.50
CA ASP A 150 -7.33 10.76 16.43
C ASP A 150 -7.19 9.29 16.02
N SER A 151 -6.66 8.46 16.91
CA SER A 151 -6.42 7.05 16.66
C SER A 151 -6.61 6.27 17.95
N PRO A 152 -7.62 5.40 18.03
CA PRO A 152 -7.86 4.59 19.21
C PRO A 152 -6.79 3.52 19.36
N GLU A 153 -6.68 2.99 20.58
CA GLU A 153 -5.88 1.78 20.81
C GLU A 153 -6.49 0.60 20.06
N LEU A 154 -5.65 -0.33 19.62
CA LEU A 154 -6.05 -1.49 18.82
C LEU A 154 -7.01 -2.40 19.59
N VAL A 155 -6.79 -2.54 20.90
CA VAL A 155 -7.53 -3.47 21.77
C VAL A 155 -8.47 -2.68 22.67
N THR A 156 -9.58 -2.22 22.12
CA THR A 156 -10.70 -1.63 22.87
C THR A 156 -12.03 -2.17 22.36
N ARG A 157 -13.11 -1.98 23.12
CA ARG A 157 -14.47 -2.37 22.69
C ARG A 157 -14.93 -1.62 21.43
N GLU A 158 -14.40 -0.44 21.18
CA GLU A 158 -14.81 0.44 20.08
C GLU A 158 -13.94 0.28 18.83
N SER A 159 -12.77 -0.35 18.94
CA SER A 159 -11.80 -0.47 17.85
C SER A 159 -12.36 -1.15 16.59
N PRO A 160 -13.14 -2.25 16.67
CA PRO A 160 -13.66 -2.91 15.46
C PRO A 160 -14.65 -2.04 14.68
N SER A 161 -15.59 -1.37 15.36
CA SER A 161 -16.58 -0.52 14.70
C SER A 161 -15.94 0.74 14.15
N ARG A 162 -14.98 1.33 14.88
CA ARG A 162 -14.21 2.48 14.42
C ARG A 162 -13.37 2.14 13.19
N PHE A 163 -12.66 1.00 13.23
CA PHE A 163 -11.89 0.52 12.08
C PHE A 163 -12.75 0.39 10.82
N LEU A 164 -13.89 -0.29 10.88
CA LEU A 164 -14.78 -0.45 9.72
C LEU A 164 -15.29 0.90 9.19
N LYS A 165 -15.65 1.81 10.09
CA LYS A 165 -16.07 3.17 9.73
C LYS A 165 -14.95 3.94 9.02
N ASP A 166 -13.73 3.87 9.54
CA ASP A 166 -12.59 4.58 9.00
C ASP A 166 -12.12 3.98 7.67
N VAL A 167 -12.20 2.65 7.49
CA VAL A 167 -12.03 1.99 6.18
C VAL A 167 -13.04 2.53 5.15
N ALA A 168 -14.33 2.60 5.51
CA ALA A 168 -15.37 3.08 4.61
C ALA A 168 -15.17 4.56 4.25
N ASN A 169 -14.85 5.40 5.23
CA ASN A 169 -14.57 6.81 5.02
C ASN A 169 -13.32 7.02 4.16
N GLY A 170 -12.24 6.27 4.42
CA GLY A 170 -11.02 6.27 3.63
C GLY A 170 -11.28 5.88 2.17
N PHE A 171 -12.12 4.87 1.94
CA PHE A 171 -12.53 4.48 0.60
C PHE A 171 -13.28 5.62 -0.11
N VAL A 172 -14.26 6.24 0.55
CA VAL A 172 -15.01 7.37 -0.01
C VAL A 172 -14.09 8.57 -0.30
N TRP A 173 -13.15 8.88 0.58
CA TRP A 173 -12.14 9.91 0.37
C TRP A 173 -11.28 9.61 -0.86
N ALA A 174 -10.75 8.39 -0.97
CA ALA A 174 -9.92 7.98 -2.11
C ALA A 174 -10.69 8.04 -3.43
N MET A 175 -11.95 7.58 -3.46
CA MET A 175 -12.80 7.65 -4.66
C MET A 175 -13.11 9.08 -5.07
N ARG A 176 -13.36 9.98 -4.11
CA ARG A 176 -13.57 11.41 -4.38
C ARG A 176 -12.32 12.06 -4.93
N GLY A 177 -11.15 11.79 -4.33
CA GLY A 177 -9.86 12.27 -4.81
C GLY A 177 -9.56 11.78 -6.23
N ALA A 178 -9.71 10.48 -6.47
CA ALA A 178 -9.55 9.88 -7.79
C ALA A 178 -10.47 10.50 -8.83
N LYS A 179 -11.74 10.76 -8.48
CA LYS A 179 -12.70 11.45 -9.35
C LYS A 179 -12.22 12.87 -9.69
N LYS A 180 -11.82 13.67 -8.71
CA LYS A 180 -11.33 15.05 -8.95
C LYS A 180 -10.13 15.10 -9.89
N VAL A 181 -9.21 14.14 -9.74
CA VAL A 181 -8.06 14.01 -10.63
C VAL A 181 -8.50 13.60 -12.04
N ALA A 182 -9.42 12.63 -12.14
CA ALA A 182 -9.92 12.14 -13.43
C ALA A 182 -10.76 13.18 -14.20
N THR A 183 -11.53 14.02 -13.50
CA THR A 183 -12.32 15.11 -14.11
C THR A 183 -11.50 16.37 -14.38
N GLY A 184 -10.25 16.42 -13.93
CA GLY A 184 -9.38 17.58 -14.06
C GLY A 184 -9.72 18.74 -13.12
N GLU A 185 -10.63 18.53 -12.17
CA GLU A 185 -10.93 19.48 -11.08
C GLU A 185 -9.69 19.71 -10.20
N GLU A 186 -8.86 18.70 -10.06
CA GLU A 186 -7.59 18.78 -9.34
C GLU A 186 -6.44 18.29 -10.23
N ARG A 187 -5.42 19.14 -10.41
CA ARG A 187 -4.20 18.78 -11.14
C ARG A 187 -3.14 18.29 -10.16
N LEU A 188 -2.60 17.10 -10.42
CA LEU A 188 -1.48 16.56 -9.65
C LEU A 188 -0.24 17.45 -9.86
N THR A 189 0.38 17.86 -8.77
CA THR A 189 1.62 18.63 -8.82
C THR A 189 2.83 17.69 -8.79
N ARG A 190 3.96 18.10 -9.39
CA ARG A 190 5.22 17.36 -9.22
C ARG A 190 5.72 17.37 -7.77
N ARG A 191 5.32 18.36 -6.97
CA ARG A 191 5.66 18.46 -5.55
C ARG A 191 5.06 17.32 -4.73
N ALA A 192 3.90 16.79 -5.13
CA ALA A 192 3.34 15.58 -4.52
C ALA A 192 4.21 14.33 -4.71
N LEU A 193 5.20 14.36 -5.62
CA LEU A 193 6.17 13.29 -5.85
C LEU A 193 7.57 13.66 -5.33
N SER A 194 7.72 14.72 -4.53
CA SER A 194 9.02 15.14 -3.96
C SER A 194 8.77 16.02 -2.73
N LEU A 195 8.41 15.40 -1.61
CA LEU A 195 7.97 16.14 -0.42
C LEU A 195 9.15 16.69 0.40
N GLY A 196 10.33 16.09 0.26
CA GLY A 196 11.57 16.53 0.89
C GLY A 196 12.42 17.53 0.08
N ALA A 197 11.97 17.96 -1.11
CA ALA A 197 12.71 18.85 -2.02
C ALA A 197 12.27 20.31 -1.96
#